data_AF-A0A938SA57-F1
#
_entry.id   AF-A0A938SA57-F1
#
_cell.length_a   1.000
_cell.length_b   1.000
_cell.length_c   1.000
_cell.angle_alpha   90.00
_cell.angle_beta   90.00
_cell.angle_gamma   90.00
#
_symmetry.space_group_name_H-M   'P 1'
#
loop_
_entity.id
_entity.type
_entity.pdbx_description
1 polymer ?
#
loop_
_entity_poly.entity_id
_entity_poly.type
_entity_poly.pdbx_seq_one_letter_code
_entity_poly.pdbx_strand_id
1 'polypeptide(L)'
;MKVDTSDIQTLVKELLSLPMPSRAFLADRLVESTDNYADPEVEAAWRDEVERRLQQYEQGKVKGIPSRQVFREARKGLSSSCCGKPEARSS
;
A
#
# COMPACT_ATOMS: atom_id res chain seq x y z
N MET A 1 -18.04 -9.40 16.18
CA MET A 1 -19.03 -8.76 15.29
C MET A 1 -18.79 -9.26 13.88
N LYS A 2 -19.83 -9.66 13.13
CA LYS A 2 -19.72 -9.80 11.68
C LYS A 2 -20.03 -8.43 11.11
N VAL A 3 -19.07 -7.84 10.39
CA VAL A 3 -19.29 -6.62 9.62
C VAL A 3 -19.61 -7.09 8.21
N ASP A 4 -20.78 -6.72 7.69
CA ASP A 4 -21.17 -7.11 6.35
C ASP A 4 -20.50 -6.19 5.31
N THR A 5 -20.33 -6.66 4.07
CA THR A 5 -19.61 -5.93 3.02
C THR A 5 -20.23 -4.55 2.71
N SER A 6 -21.55 -4.39 2.89
CA SER A 6 -22.24 -3.09 2.80
C SER A 6 -21.77 -2.09 3.85
N ASP A 7 -21.44 -2.58 5.04
CA ASP A 7 -21.03 -1.77 6.18
C ASP A 7 -19.61 -1.26 5.98
N ILE A 8 -18.74 -2.08 5.37
CA ILE A 8 -17.37 -1.68 5.01
C ILE A 8 -17.40 -0.51 4.02
N GLN A 9 -18.24 -0.58 2.98
CA GLN A 9 -18.33 0.50 1.99
C GLN A 9 -18.83 1.82 2.61
N THR A 10 -19.79 1.73 3.52
CA THR A 10 -20.29 2.89 4.27
C THR A 10 -19.19 3.48 5.15
N LEU A 11 -18.47 2.64 5.90
CA LEU A 11 -17.35 3.05 6.74
C LEU A 11 -16.24 3.70 5.91
N VAL A 12 -15.85 3.13 4.78
CA VAL A 12 -14.84 3.71 3.88
C VAL A 12 -15.26 5.11 3.43
N LYS A 13 -16.53 5.30 3.05
CA LYS A 13 -17.05 6.62 2.64
C LYS A 13 -16.93 7.65 3.76
N GLU A 14 -17.28 7.27 4.98
CA GLU A 14 -17.17 8.13 6.16
C GLU A 14 -15.71 8.47 6.46
N LEU A 15 -14.82 7.47 6.47
CA LEU A 15 -13.40 7.67 6.72
C LEU A 15 -12.74 8.56 5.68
N LEU A 16 -13.12 8.43 4.40
CA LEU A 16 -12.60 9.28 3.33
C LEU A 16 -13.10 10.73 3.41
N SER A 17 -14.19 11.00 4.12
CA SER A 17 -14.68 12.37 4.37
C SER A 17 -13.86 13.12 5.43
N LEU A 18 -13.05 12.41 6.23
CA LEU A 18 -12.23 13.02 7.26
C LEU A 18 -11.07 13.85 6.68
N PRO A 19 -10.60 14.88 7.41
CA PRO A 19 -9.38 15.60 7.07
C PRO A 19 -8.18 14.65 6.93
N MET A 20 -7.24 15.02 6.06
CA MET A 20 -6.04 14.22 5.76
C MET A 20 -5.29 13.73 7.03
N PRO A 21 -5.05 14.56 8.07
CA PRO A 21 -4.33 14.09 9.26
C PRO A 21 -5.05 12.96 9.99
N SER A 22 -6.37 13.03 10.11
CA SER A 22 -7.19 12.00 10.74
C SER A 22 -7.18 10.71 9.94
N ARG A 23 -7.22 10.81 8.60
CA ARG A 23 -7.10 9.64 7.72
C ARG A 23 -5.73 8.98 7.84
N ALA A 24 -4.65 9.76 7.89
CA ALA A 24 -3.31 9.24 8.07
C ALA A 24 -3.16 8.50 9.41
N PHE A 25 -3.67 9.09 10.50
CA PHE A 25 -3.68 8.45 11.81
C PHE A 25 -4.44 7.12 11.81
N LEU A 26 -5.62 7.07 11.17
CA LEU A 26 -6.39 5.83 11.09
C LEU A 26 -5.74 4.78 10.21
N ALA A 27 -5.13 5.17 9.09
CA ALA A 27 -4.38 4.27 8.23
C ALA A 27 -3.22 3.60 8.99
N ASP A 28 -2.49 4.38 9.79
CA ASP A 28 -1.42 3.89 10.66
C ASP A 28 -1.92 2.82 11.64
N ARG A 29 -3.03 3.09 12.35
CA ARG A 29 -3.64 2.12 13.28
C ARG A 29 -4.14 0.85 12.61
N LEU A 30 -4.70 0.97 11.40
CA LEU A 30 -5.16 -0.19 10.64
C LEU A 30 -3.99 -1.07 10.21
N VAL A 31 -2.89 -0.47 9.74
CA VAL A 31 -1.67 -1.22 9.38
C VAL A 31 -1.07 -1.91 10.61
N GLU A 32 -0.91 -1.20 11.73
CA GLU A 32 -0.44 -1.80 13.00
C GLU A 32 -1.30 -2.99 13.44
N SER A 33 -2.62 -2.93 13.22
CA SER A 33 -3.51 -4.03 13.57
C SER A 33 -3.28 -5.30 12.74
N THR A 34 -2.71 -5.16 11.54
CA THR A 34 -2.41 -6.29 10.63
C THR A 34 -1.03 -6.90 10.85
N ASP A 35 -0.10 -6.16 11.46
CA ASP A 35 1.28 -6.65 11.67
C ASP A 35 1.40 -7.73 12.75
N ASN A 36 0.42 -7.83 13.66
CA ASN A 36 0.44 -8.82 14.75
C ASN A 36 0.25 -10.28 14.31
N TYR A 37 0.16 -10.55 13.00
CA TYR A 37 -0.07 -11.89 12.44
C TYR A 37 1.14 -12.48 11.70
N ALA A 38 2.30 -11.80 11.71
CA ALA A 38 3.48 -12.32 11.05
C ALA A 38 4.08 -13.50 11.82
N ASP A 39 4.23 -14.65 11.15
CA ASP A 39 4.89 -15.83 11.69
C ASP A 39 6.37 -15.49 12.02
N PRO A 40 6.87 -15.80 13.23
CA PRO A 40 8.26 -15.55 13.61
C PRO A 40 9.30 -16.09 12.61
N GLU A 41 8.99 -17.20 11.92
CA GLU A 41 9.84 -17.77 10.87
C GLU A 41 9.87 -16.86 9.62
N VAL A 42 8.72 -16.32 9.23
CA VAL A 42 8.60 -15.37 8.11
C VAL A 42 9.36 -14.09 8.45
N GLU A 43 9.23 -13.58 9.68
CA GLU A 43 9.98 -12.41 10.15
C GLU A 43 11.49 -12.64 10.15
N ALA A 44 11.96 -13.83 10.52
CA ALA A 44 13.37 -14.19 10.46
C ALA A 44 13.87 -14.23 9.00
N ALA A 45 13.14 -14.91 8.12
CA ALA A 45 13.47 -14.99 6.70
C ALA A 45 13.51 -13.61 6.03
N TRP A 46 12.60 -12.69 6.41
CA TRP A 46 12.61 -11.31 5.94
C TRP A 46 13.84 -10.53 6.41
N ARG A 47 14.23 -10.67 7.68
CA ARG A 47 15.46 -10.03 8.20
C ARG A 47 16.69 -10.47 7.42
N ASP A 48 16.86 -11.78 7.22
CA ASP A 48 17.98 -12.35 6.50
C ASP A 48 18.04 -11.84 5.05
N GLU A 49 16.89 -11.78 4.37
CA GLU A 49 16.82 -11.28 3.00
C GLU A 49 17.12 -9.77 2.90
N VAL A 50 16.65 -8.95 3.85
CA VAL A 50 16.96 -7.52 3.88
C VAL A 50 18.46 -7.30 4.06
N GLU A 51 19.08 -8.00 5.01
CA GLU A 51 20.52 -7.90 5.25
C GLU A 51 21.32 -8.33 4.01
N ARG A 52 20.95 -9.46 3.40
CA ARG A 52 21.58 -9.96 2.17
C ARG A 52 21.49 -8.95 1.03
N ARG A 53 20.32 -8.33 0.82
CA ARG A 53 20.11 -7.32 -0.24
C ARG A 53 20.90 -6.05 0.02
N LEU A 54 20.96 -5.59 1.26
CA LEU A 54 21.74 -4.41 1.64
C LEU A 54 23.23 -4.63 1.34
N GLN A 55 23.80 -5.76 1.77
CA GLN A 55 25.20 -6.10 1.50
C GLN A 55 25.50 -6.17 0.00
N GLN A 56 24.61 -6.76 -0.80
CA GLN A 56 24.77 -6.80 -2.25
C GLN A 56 24.73 -5.41 -2.90
N TYR A 57 23.88 -4.52 -2.39
CA TYR A 57 23.81 -3.14 -2.85
C TYR A 57 25.09 -2.36 -2.50
N GLU A 58 25.54 -2.44 -1.25
CA GLU A 58 26.77 -1.78 -0.77
C GLU A 58 28.03 -2.28 -1.50
N GLN A 59 28.09 -3.57 -1.81
CA GLN A 59 29.17 -4.17 -2.61
C GLN A 59 29.06 -3.87 -4.11
N GLY A 60 28.04 -3.13 -4.55
CA GLY A 60 27.82 -2.80 -5.95
C GLY A 60 27.41 -3.98 -6.83
N LYS A 61 27.08 -5.14 -6.24
CA LYS A 61 26.60 -6.34 -6.95
C LYS A 61 25.20 -6.16 -7.54
N VAL A 62 24.42 -5.24 -6.96
CA VAL A 62 23.08 -4.87 -7.44
C VAL A 62 23.01 -3.36 -7.60
N LYS A 63 22.42 -2.89 -8.71
CA LYS A 63 22.19 -1.46 -8.96
C LYS A 63 20.76 -1.08 -8.60
N GLY A 64 20.61 -0.01 -7.83
CA GLY A 64 19.31 0.58 -7.55
C GLY A 64 18.69 1.26 -8.78
N ILE A 65 17.37 1.41 -8.78
CA ILE A 65 16.64 2.22 -9.76
C ILE A 65 16.41 3.61 -9.14
N PRO A 66 16.60 4.71 -9.87
CA PRO A 66 16.29 6.04 -9.36
C PRO A 66 14.83 6.13 -8.85
N SER A 67 14.64 6.65 -7.65
CA SER A 67 13.32 6.70 -7.00
C SER A 67 12.25 7.41 -7.84
N ARG A 68 12.61 8.49 -8.53
CA ARG A 68 11.71 9.21 -9.46
C ARG A 68 11.16 8.30 -10.56
N GLN A 69 11.98 7.40 -11.09
CA GLN A 69 11.54 6.44 -12.10
C GLN A 69 10.57 5.42 -11.51
N VAL A 70 10.90 4.84 -10.35
CA VAL A 70 10.04 3.87 -9.66
C VAL A 70 8.67 4.48 -9.36
N PHE A 71 8.62 5.67 -8.74
CA PHE A 71 7.35 6.32 -8.41
C PHE A 71 6.55 6.72 -9.64
N ARG A 72 7.21 7.12 -10.73
CA ARG A 72 6.52 7.44 -11.99
C ARG A 72 5.82 6.21 -12.56
N GLU A 73 6.52 5.08 -12.66
CA GLU A 73 5.92 3.85 -13.21
C GLU A 73 4.83 3.28 -12.28
N ALA A 74 5.03 3.31 -10.96
CA ALA A 74 4.02 2.89 -9.99
C ALA A 74 2.72 3.70 -10.11
N ARG A 75 2.82 5.04 -10.23
CA ARG A 75 1.64 5.91 -10.40
C ARG A 75 0.90 5.62 -11.70
N LYS A 76 1.61 5.35 -12.81
CA LYS A 76 0.97 4.94 -14.06
C LYS A 76 0.13 3.68 -13.85
N GLY A 77 0.71 2.65 -13.21
CA GLY A 77 0.00 1.39 -12.92
C GLY A 77 -1.22 1.55 -12.03
N LEU A 78 -1.13 2.40 -10.99
CA LEU A 78 -2.27 2.71 -10.12
C LEU A 78 -3.36 3.52 -10.84
N SER A 79 -2.98 4.47 -11.70
CA SER A 79 -3.93 5.28 -12.47
C SER A 79 -4.71 4.46 -13.52
N SER A 80 -4.13 3.36 -14.03
CA SER A 80 -4.83 2.46 -14.95
C SER A 80 -5.87 1.56 -14.29
N SER A 81 -5.86 1.43 -12.97
CA SER A 81 -6.80 0.58 -12.21
C SER A 81 -7.98 1.34 -11.60
N CYS A 82 -7.99 2.68 -11.66
CA CYS A 82 -9.05 3.49 -11.08
C CYS A 82 -9.50 4.61 -12.02
N CYS A 83 -10.20 4.25 -13.10
CA CYS A 83 -11.10 5.17 -13.80
C CYS A 83 -12.20 4.35 -14.49
N GLY A 84 -13.38 4.30 -13.86
CA GLY A 84 -14.60 4.13 -14.63
C GLY A 84 -14.65 5.25 -15.67
N LYS A 85 -14.75 4.89 -16.94
CA LYS A 85 -15.00 5.87 -18.01
C LYS A 85 -16.34 6.55 -17.68
N PRO A 86 -16.43 7.89 -17.67
CA PRO A 86 -17.75 8.50 -17.74
C PRO A 86 -18.33 8.12 -19.10
N GLU A 87 -19.42 7.37 -19.07
CA GLU A 87 -20.24 7.05 -20.23
C GLU A 87 -20.66 8.36 -20.87
N ALA A 88 -20.25 8.57 -22.12
CA ALA A 88 -20.64 9.74 -22.88
C ALA A 88 -22.16 9.71 -23.05
N ARG A 89 -22.86 10.61 -22.35
CA ARG A 89 -24.28 10.87 -22.55
C ARG A 89 -24.47 11.28 -24.02
N SER A 90 -24.96 10.35 -24.81
CA SER A 90 -25.49 10.61 -26.15
C SER A 90 -26.94 11.09 -26.01
N SER A 91 -27.33 11.94 -26.95
CA SER A 91 -28.56 12.73 -27.06
C SER A 91 -29.87 12.04 -26.69
#